data_AF-A0A7X8X6K5-F1
#
_entry.id   AF-A0A7X8X6K5-F1
#
_cell.length_a   1.000
_cell.length_b   1.000
_cell.length_c   1.000
_cell.angle_alpha   90.00
_cell.angle_beta   90.00
_cell.angle_gamma   90.00
#
_symmetry.space_group_name_H-M   'P 1'
#
loop_
_entity.id
_entity.type
_entity.pdbx_description
1 polymer ?
#
loop_
_entity_poly.entity_id
_entity_poly.type
_entity_poly.pdbx_seq_one_letter_code
_entity_poly.pdbx_strand_id
1 'polypeptide(L)'
;MNKTDRKTKSVVGIALIYVIIFGVLNLLIFTIFKTRTNVFWLSYAFMALAFVVQIVSMFLSFKKADVETAFFGIPLASFSVFYLGAAIVVGALFMIFQAASFTLALVIQTLVLATFLVIAIISLLARDTVQQVIEDQKKDVASHKSVLVDIEMMSEAVADPELRKALYRLSETVKYSDPITNEAVAGIEQRIKHKVKELGFCIEDNQIADAMHTCGELEQMYLERNKRLAISK
;
A
#
# COMPACT_ATOMS: atom_id res chain seq x y z
N MET A 1 3.47 21.63 10.36
CA MET A 1 3.60 21.57 8.87
C MET A 1 3.46 20.11 8.47
N ASN A 2 2.40 19.78 7.71
CA ASN A 2 1.90 18.41 7.58
C ASN A 2 2.83 17.54 6.71
N LYS A 3 3.08 16.27 7.09
CA LYS A 3 3.99 15.35 6.35
C LYS A 3 3.60 15.20 4.87
N THR A 4 2.31 15.29 4.58
CA THR A 4 1.72 15.21 3.24
C THR A 4 2.15 16.37 2.34
N ASP A 5 2.24 17.59 2.86
CA ASP A 5 2.67 18.77 2.10
C ASP A 5 4.13 18.67 1.66
N ARG A 6 5.00 18.07 2.50
CA ARG A 6 6.42 17.91 2.18
C ARG A 6 6.62 16.93 1.03
N LYS A 7 5.87 15.82 0.98
CA LYS A 7 5.94 14.84 -0.12
C LYS A 7 5.47 15.45 -1.44
N THR A 8 4.34 16.16 -1.44
CA THR A 8 3.81 16.82 -2.65
C THR A 8 4.79 17.86 -3.19
N LYS A 9 5.41 18.67 -2.32
CA LYS A 9 6.44 19.65 -2.72
C LYS A 9 7.67 18.97 -3.34
N SER A 10 8.12 17.84 -2.82
CA SER A 10 9.23 17.08 -3.40
C SER A 10 8.91 16.50 -4.78
N VAL A 11 7.71 15.96 -4.99
CA VAL A 11 7.29 15.42 -6.31
C VAL A 11 7.19 16.53 -7.36
N VAL A 12 6.59 17.66 -6.99
CA VAL A 12 6.52 18.84 -7.88
C VAL A 12 7.92 19.34 -8.24
N GLY A 13 8.85 19.39 -7.29
CA GLY A 13 10.24 19.76 -7.55
C GLY A 13 10.93 18.83 -8.55
N ILE A 14 10.71 17.52 -8.46
CA ILE A 14 11.30 16.56 -9.39
C ILE A 14 10.65 16.64 -10.78
N ALA A 15 9.33 16.84 -10.85
CA ALA A 15 8.65 17.07 -12.12
C ALA A 15 9.20 18.32 -12.84
N LEU A 16 9.47 19.40 -12.11
CA LEU A 16 10.10 20.61 -12.67
C LEU A 16 11.48 20.33 -13.26
N ILE A 17 12.29 19.49 -12.61
CA ILE A 17 13.60 19.07 -13.14
C ILE A 17 13.43 18.40 -14.51
N TYR A 18 12.48 17.47 -14.65
CA TYR A 18 12.21 16.81 -15.93
C TYR A 18 11.72 17.78 -17.01
N VAL A 19 10.92 18.79 -16.65
CA VAL A 19 10.48 19.83 -17.59
C VAL A 19 11.68 20.65 -18.08
N ILE A 20 12.61 21.01 -17.19
CA ILE A 20 13.84 21.73 -17.58
C ILE A 20 14.70 20.85 -18.50
N ILE A 21 14.92 19.57 -18.14
CA ILE A 21 15.65 18.62 -18.98
C ILE A 21 15.00 18.50 -20.36
N PHE A 22 13.68 18.39 -20.42
CA PHE A 22 12.93 18.34 -21.68
C PHE A 22 13.14 19.62 -22.50
N GLY A 23 13.12 20.79 -21.87
CA GLY A 23 13.39 22.07 -22.53
C GLY A 23 14.81 22.15 -23.13
N VAL A 24 15.83 21.72 -22.38
CA VAL A 24 17.21 21.65 -22.87
C VAL A 24 17.33 20.65 -24.02
N LEU A 25 16.71 19.48 -23.90
CA LEU A 25 16.72 18.45 -24.94
C LEU A 25 16.06 18.96 -26.23
N ASN A 26 14.95 19.69 -26.13
CA ASN A 26 14.31 20.34 -27.26
C ASN A 26 15.25 21.31 -27.97
N LEU A 27 15.90 22.19 -27.21
CA LEU A 27 16.88 23.12 -27.76
C LEU A 27 17.98 22.39 -28.53
N LEU A 28 18.54 21.32 -27.97
CA LEU A 28 19.56 20.50 -28.62
C LEU A 28 19.04 19.81 -29.89
N ILE A 29 17.86 19.19 -29.83
CA ILE A 29 17.28 18.48 -30.99
C ILE A 29 17.06 19.44 -32.16
N PHE A 30 16.45 20.60 -31.92
CA PHE A 30 16.12 21.54 -32.99
C PHE A 30 17.32 22.33 -33.52
N THR A 31 18.42 22.42 -32.76
CA THR A 31 19.68 23.03 -33.22
C THR A 31 20.54 22.06 -34.03
N ILE A 32 20.59 20.78 -33.62
CA ILE A 32 21.40 19.73 -34.27
C ILE A 32 20.71 19.23 -35.55
N PHE A 33 19.43 18.87 -35.47
CA PHE A 33 18.71 18.24 -36.58
C PHE A 33 18.00 19.29 -37.45
N LYS A 34 18.66 19.69 -38.55
CA LYS A 34 18.09 20.65 -39.51
C LYS A 34 17.09 20.02 -40.48
N THR A 35 17.29 18.75 -40.84
CA THR A 35 16.37 17.97 -41.67
C THR A 35 15.30 17.30 -40.81
N ARG A 36 14.03 17.49 -41.18
CA ARG A 36 12.87 17.02 -40.43
C ARG A 36 12.00 16.10 -41.29
N THR A 37 12.33 14.82 -41.31
CA THR A 37 11.54 13.79 -42.00
C THR A 37 10.36 13.29 -41.15
N ASN A 38 9.52 12.44 -41.71
CA ASN A 38 8.45 11.77 -40.95
C ASN A 38 8.99 10.92 -39.80
N VAL A 39 10.15 10.26 -39.99
CA VAL A 39 10.82 9.46 -38.95
C VAL A 39 11.31 10.33 -37.80
N PHE A 40 11.79 11.53 -38.10
CA PHE A 40 12.18 12.52 -37.09
C PHE A 40 10.98 12.90 -36.21
N TRP A 41 9.85 13.29 -36.82
CA TRP A 41 8.66 13.69 -36.08
C TRP A 41 8.07 12.55 -35.24
N LEU A 42 8.06 11.33 -35.78
CA LEU A 42 7.65 10.14 -35.05
C LEU A 42 8.52 9.93 -33.80
N SER A 43 9.84 9.95 -33.98
CA SER A 43 10.79 9.73 -32.89
C SER A 43 10.72 10.83 -31.83
N TYR A 44 10.51 12.07 -32.27
CA TYR A 44 10.29 13.20 -31.37
C TYR A 44 9.01 13.01 -30.55
N ALA A 45 7.92 12.57 -31.18
CA ALA A 45 6.65 12.35 -30.50
C ALA A 45 6.74 11.27 -29.41
N PHE A 46 7.39 10.14 -29.71
CA PHE A 46 7.62 9.09 -28.69
C PHE A 46 8.55 9.54 -27.58
N MET A 47 9.58 10.33 -27.89
CA MET A 47 10.48 10.88 -26.88
C MET A 47 9.76 11.86 -25.96
N ALA A 48 8.94 12.76 -26.51
CA ALA A 48 8.10 13.66 -25.73
C ALA A 48 7.08 12.90 -24.88
N LEU A 49 6.45 11.87 -25.46
CA LEU A 49 5.54 10.98 -24.74
C LEU A 49 6.25 10.30 -23.57
N ALA A 50 7.50 9.87 -23.73
CA ALA A 50 8.26 9.23 -22.65
C ALA A 50 8.48 10.17 -21.45
N PHE A 51 8.70 11.47 -21.69
CA PHE A 51 8.75 12.47 -20.60
C PHE A 51 7.40 12.62 -19.89
N VAL A 52 6.30 12.65 -20.64
CA VAL A 52 4.95 12.70 -20.04
C VAL A 52 4.70 11.46 -19.20
N VAL A 53 5.00 10.27 -19.74
CA VAL A 53 4.88 8.98 -19.05
C VAL A 53 5.74 8.96 -17.78
N GLN A 54 6.99 9.42 -17.84
CA GLN A 54 7.87 9.53 -16.66
C GLN A 54 7.22 10.36 -15.54
N ILE A 55 6.75 11.56 -15.89
CA ILE A 55 6.15 12.49 -14.92
C ILE A 55 4.88 11.87 -14.32
N VAL A 56 4.02 11.29 -15.15
CA VAL A 56 2.79 10.61 -14.71
C VAL A 56 3.09 9.41 -13.82
N SER A 57 4.01 8.53 -14.22
CA SER A 57 4.44 7.37 -13.41
C SER A 57 4.96 7.81 -12.05
N MET A 58 5.71 8.90 -11.99
CA MET A 58 6.17 9.47 -10.73
C MET A 58 5.02 9.96 -9.85
N PHE A 59 4.08 10.73 -10.40
CA PHE A 59 2.89 11.15 -9.66
C PHE A 59 2.08 9.94 -9.13
N LEU A 60 1.90 8.90 -9.94
CA LEU A 60 1.18 7.68 -9.55
C LEU A 60 1.91 6.90 -8.43
N SER A 61 3.23 6.81 -8.49
CA SER A 61 4.04 6.20 -7.42
C SER A 61 3.81 6.88 -6.08
N PHE A 62 3.79 8.21 -6.04
CA PHE A 62 3.77 8.98 -4.78
C PHE A 62 2.37 9.35 -4.26
N LYS A 63 1.32 9.35 -5.09
CA LYS A 63 -0.05 9.80 -4.70
C LYS A 63 -0.68 9.03 -3.54
N LYS A 64 -0.27 7.79 -3.27
CA LYS A 64 -0.81 6.93 -2.19
C LYS A 64 0.26 6.37 -1.26
N ALA A 65 1.41 7.02 -1.12
CA ALA A 65 2.50 6.49 -0.31
C ALA A 65 2.28 6.77 1.18
N ASP A 66 1.50 5.93 1.86
CA ASP A 66 1.73 5.65 3.28
C ASP A 66 3.12 4.99 3.43
N VAL A 67 3.74 5.06 4.60
CA VAL A 67 5.18 4.74 4.77
C VAL A 67 5.52 3.30 4.34
N GLU A 68 4.55 2.38 4.41
CA GLU A 68 4.66 0.99 3.94
C GLU A 68 4.47 0.81 2.42
N THR A 69 3.65 1.63 1.76
CA THR A 69 3.45 1.57 0.29
C THR A 69 4.54 2.27 -0.50
N ALA A 70 5.41 3.03 0.18
CA ALA A 70 6.60 3.61 -0.43
C ALA A 70 7.51 2.53 -1.04
N PHE A 71 7.59 1.34 -0.43
CA PHE A 71 8.39 0.22 -0.95
C PHE A 71 7.92 -0.27 -2.33
N PHE A 72 6.64 -0.11 -2.67
CA PHE A 72 6.06 -0.60 -3.93
C PHE A 72 5.80 0.49 -4.98
N GLY A 73 5.86 1.77 -4.60
CA GLY A 73 5.91 2.88 -5.57
C GLY A 73 7.30 3.04 -6.23
N ILE A 74 8.37 2.56 -5.57
CA ILE A 74 9.76 2.66 -6.01
C ILE A 74 10.06 1.85 -7.29
N PRO A 75 9.57 0.61 -7.47
CA PRO A 75 9.75 -0.14 -8.71
C PRO A 75 9.22 0.63 -9.93
N LEU A 76 7.98 1.13 -9.89
CA LEU A 76 7.38 1.87 -11.00
C LEU A 76 8.19 3.14 -11.36
N ALA A 77 8.58 3.92 -10.35
CA ALA A 77 9.39 5.11 -10.58
C ALA A 77 10.79 4.76 -11.13
N SER A 78 11.41 3.69 -10.64
CA SER A 78 12.72 3.24 -11.10
C SER A 78 12.68 2.76 -12.54
N PHE A 79 11.73 1.88 -12.89
CA PHE A 79 11.55 1.38 -14.26
C PHE A 79 11.19 2.49 -15.24
N SER A 80 10.46 3.51 -14.81
CA SER A 80 10.15 4.66 -15.67
C SER A 80 11.40 5.42 -16.10
N VAL A 81 12.40 5.59 -15.22
CA VAL A 81 13.67 6.26 -15.57
C VAL A 81 14.45 5.46 -16.61
N PHE A 82 14.49 4.12 -16.48
CA PHE A 82 15.13 3.25 -17.48
C PHE A 82 14.40 3.33 -18.83
N TYR A 83 13.07 3.34 -18.81
CA TYR A 83 12.26 3.52 -20.02
C TYR A 83 12.53 4.88 -20.68
N LEU A 84 12.59 5.97 -19.91
CA LEU A 84 12.91 7.30 -20.43
C LEU A 84 14.29 7.32 -21.11
N GLY A 85 15.30 6.73 -20.46
CA GLY A 85 16.65 6.60 -21.03
C GLY A 85 16.64 5.82 -22.34
N ALA A 86 15.97 4.66 -22.38
CA ALA A 86 15.83 3.84 -23.58
C ALA A 86 15.10 4.59 -24.70
N ALA A 87 14.01 5.29 -24.39
CA ALA A 87 13.24 6.07 -25.36
C ALA A 87 14.05 7.24 -25.93
N ILE A 88 14.86 7.92 -25.12
CA ILE A 88 15.77 8.98 -25.58
C ILE A 88 16.83 8.40 -26.52
N VAL A 89 17.48 7.30 -26.14
CA VAL A 89 18.52 6.67 -26.97
C VAL A 89 17.94 6.17 -28.30
N VAL A 90 16.85 5.40 -28.26
CA VAL A 90 16.20 4.86 -29.47
C VAL A 90 15.68 6.00 -30.35
N GLY A 91 15.02 7.01 -29.76
CA GLY A 91 14.53 8.17 -30.49
C GLY A 91 15.66 8.97 -31.15
N ALA A 92 16.77 9.20 -30.43
CA ALA A 92 17.94 9.89 -30.98
C ALA A 92 18.59 9.11 -32.12
N LEU A 93 18.71 7.77 -32.01
CA LEU A 93 19.22 6.93 -33.08
C LEU A 93 18.38 7.07 -34.36
N PHE A 94 17.05 7.01 -34.27
CA PHE A 94 16.18 7.19 -35.44
C PHE A 94 16.19 8.63 -35.98
N MET A 95 16.43 9.64 -35.13
CA MET A 95 16.63 11.02 -35.58
C MET A 95 17.96 11.24 -36.31
N ILE A 96 19.01 10.47 -35.99
CA ILE A 96 20.29 10.49 -36.71
C ILE A 96 20.14 9.71 -38.03
N PHE A 97 19.57 8.50 -37.97
CA PHE A 97 19.39 7.63 -39.12
C PHE A 97 18.01 7.81 -39.77
N GLN A 98 17.71 9.03 -40.20
CA GLN A 98 16.39 9.39 -40.77
C GLN A 98 16.05 8.66 -42.07
N ALA A 99 17.04 8.03 -42.73
CA ALA A 99 16.83 7.19 -43.91
C ALA A 99 16.21 5.81 -43.59
N ALA A 100 16.05 5.46 -42.32
CA ALA A 100 15.40 4.23 -41.89
C ALA A 100 13.91 4.19 -42.29
N SER A 101 13.37 2.98 -42.43
CA SER A 101 11.95 2.78 -42.70
C SER A 101 11.09 3.32 -41.55
N PHE A 102 10.06 4.10 -41.90
CA PHE A 102 9.08 4.61 -40.93
C PHE A 102 8.43 3.49 -40.11
N THR A 103 8.05 2.38 -40.76
CA THR A 103 7.45 1.23 -40.11
C THR A 103 8.39 0.61 -39.08
N LEU A 104 9.69 0.53 -39.39
CA LEU A 104 10.68 -0.01 -38.47
C LEU A 104 10.82 0.86 -37.21
N ALA A 105 10.89 2.18 -37.39
CA ALA A 105 10.95 3.13 -36.28
C ALA A 105 9.70 3.04 -35.39
N LEU A 106 8.51 2.96 -36.00
CA LEU A 106 7.24 2.82 -35.30
C LEU A 106 7.19 1.53 -34.47
N VAL A 107 7.52 0.39 -35.06
CA VAL A 107 7.46 -0.91 -34.38
C VAL A 107 8.41 -0.94 -33.18
N ILE A 108 9.66 -0.52 -33.35
CA ILE A 108 10.65 -0.56 -32.27
C ILE A 108 10.26 0.38 -31.12
N GLN A 109 9.88 1.62 -31.41
CA GLN A 109 9.51 2.57 -30.34
C GLN A 109 8.21 2.17 -29.64
N THR A 110 7.25 1.60 -30.37
CA THR A 110 6.02 1.04 -29.79
C THR A 110 6.31 -0.14 -28.88
N LEU A 111 7.21 -1.05 -29.28
CA LEU A 111 7.61 -2.19 -28.45
C LEU A 111 8.23 -1.73 -27.14
N VAL A 112 9.15 -0.75 -27.18
CA VAL A 112 9.78 -0.20 -25.96
C VAL A 112 8.74 0.39 -25.01
N LEU A 113 7.76 1.16 -25.54
CA LEU A 113 6.65 1.68 -24.75
C LEU A 113 5.77 0.55 -24.19
N ALA A 114 5.39 -0.43 -25.01
CA ALA A 114 4.53 -1.54 -24.61
C ALA A 114 5.16 -2.37 -23.48
N THR A 115 6.45 -2.70 -23.58
CA THR A 115 7.18 -3.41 -22.52
C THR A 115 7.14 -2.63 -21.20
N PHE A 116 7.35 -1.31 -21.25
CA PHE A 116 7.25 -0.49 -20.05
C PHE A 116 5.82 -0.49 -19.46
N LEU A 117 4.79 -0.36 -20.29
CA LEU A 117 3.40 -0.35 -19.83
C LEU A 117 3.01 -1.66 -19.13
N VAL A 118 3.45 -2.81 -19.63
CA VAL A 118 3.22 -4.11 -18.99
C VAL A 118 3.85 -4.14 -17.59
N ILE A 119 5.13 -3.72 -17.47
CA ILE A 119 5.83 -3.65 -16.17
C ILE A 119 5.12 -2.67 -15.22
N ALA A 120 4.65 -1.53 -15.75
CA ALA A 120 3.95 -0.53 -14.98
C ALA A 120 2.62 -1.06 -14.39
N ILE A 121 1.83 -1.78 -15.21
CA ILE A 121 0.58 -2.40 -14.77
C ILE A 121 0.84 -3.45 -13.70
N ILE A 122 1.81 -4.35 -13.91
CA ILE A 122 2.17 -5.38 -12.91
C ILE A 122 2.59 -4.73 -11.59
N SER A 123 3.39 -3.66 -11.65
CA SER A 123 3.84 -2.92 -10.46
C SER A 123 2.67 -2.29 -9.70
N LEU A 124 1.67 -1.76 -10.43
CA LEU A 124 0.47 -1.18 -9.82
C LEU A 124 -0.44 -2.24 -9.18
N LEU A 125 -0.64 -3.38 -9.85
CA LEU A 125 -1.45 -4.48 -9.32
C LEU A 125 -0.82 -5.09 -8.07
N ALA A 126 0.49 -5.37 -8.09
CA ALA A 126 1.20 -5.90 -6.93
C ALA A 126 1.11 -4.95 -5.71
N ARG A 127 1.16 -3.64 -5.95
CA ARG A 127 0.98 -2.63 -4.91
C ARG A 127 -0.42 -2.68 -4.30
N ASP A 128 -1.46 -2.74 -5.13
CA ASP A 128 -2.85 -2.72 -4.65
C ASP A 128 -3.18 -3.98 -3.82
N THR A 129 -2.70 -5.16 -4.23
CA THR A 129 -2.85 -6.41 -3.47
C THR A 129 -2.16 -6.34 -2.11
N VAL A 130 -0.91 -5.88 -2.06
CA VAL A 130 -0.17 -5.79 -0.78
C VAL A 130 -0.79 -4.75 0.16
N GLN A 131 -1.29 -3.64 -0.38
CA GLN A 131 -1.95 -2.61 0.43
C GLN A 131 -3.20 -3.15 1.12
N GLN A 132 -4.00 -3.97 0.44
CA GLN A 132 -5.18 -4.61 1.05
C GLN A 132 -4.78 -5.51 2.22
N VAL A 133 -3.73 -6.33 2.07
CA VAL A 133 -3.24 -7.21 3.14
C VAL A 133 -2.78 -6.42 4.37
N ILE A 134 -2.08 -5.31 4.17
CA ILE A 134 -1.61 -4.45 5.28
C ILE A 134 -2.79 -3.77 5.98
N GLU A 135 -3.79 -3.27 5.23
CA GLU A 135 -4.97 -2.63 5.80
C GLU A 135 -5.82 -3.61 6.61
N ASP A 136 -5.99 -4.84 6.14
CA ASP A 136 -6.74 -5.86 6.86
C ASP A 136 -5.99 -6.29 8.14
N GLN A 137 -4.68 -6.49 8.09
CA GLN A 137 -3.89 -6.73 9.31
C GLN A 137 -3.99 -5.58 10.33
N LYS A 138 -3.99 -4.32 9.88
CA LYS A 138 -4.15 -3.16 10.79
C LYS A 138 -5.53 -3.14 11.46
N LYS A 139 -6.59 -3.52 10.74
CA LYS A 139 -7.95 -3.64 11.32
C LYS A 139 -8.01 -4.77 12.35
N ASP A 140 -7.37 -5.89 12.08
CA ASP A 140 -7.34 -7.04 13.00
C ASP A 140 -6.63 -6.68 14.31
N VAL A 141 -5.45 -6.04 14.21
CA VAL A 141 -4.70 -5.55 15.39
C VAL A 141 -5.47 -4.47 16.16
N ALA A 142 -6.14 -3.55 15.47
CA ALA A 142 -6.96 -2.51 16.11
C ALA A 142 -8.18 -3.11 16.83
N SER A 143 -8.84 -4.10 16.21
CA SER A 143 -9.96 -4.81 16.82
C SER A 143 -9.53 -5.60 18.05
N HIS A 144 -8.35 -6.23 18.01
CA HIS A 144 -7.80 -6.96 19.15
C HIS A 144 -7.47 -6.02 20.31
N LYS A 145 -6.85 -4.87 20.01
CA LYS A 145 -6.57 -3.83 21.00
C LYS A 145 -7.84 -3.21 21.60
N SER A 146 -8.89 -3.02 20.80
CA SER A 146 -10.18 -2.53 21.29
C SER A 146 -10.75 -3.44 22.37
N VAL A 147 -10.76 -4.76 22.13
CA VAL A 147 -11.26 -5.73 23.11
C VAL A 147 -10.43 -5.70 24.40
N LEU A 148 -9.10 -5.58 24.30
CA LEU A 148 -8.25 -5.44 25.48
C LEU A 148 -8.61 -4.18 26.30
N VAL A 149 -8.74 -3.04 25.63
CA VAL A 149 -9.09 -1.76 26.28
C VAL A 149 -10.47 -1.84 26.94
N ASP A 150 -11.46 -2.43 26.27
CA ASP A 150 -12.80 -2.59 26.82
C ASP A 150 -12.78 -3.42 28.12
N ILE A 151 -12.01 -4.52 28.15
CA ILE A 151 -11.88 -5.39 29.33
C ILE A 151 -11.09 -4.69 30.46
N GLU A 152 -10.03 -3.95 30.13
CA GLU A 152 -9.28 -3.15 31.11
C GLU A 152 -10.17 -2.07 31.75
N MET A 153 -10.96 -1.35 30.95
CA MET A 153 -11.92 -0.36 31.44
C MET A 153 -13.00 -0.98 32.34
N MET A 154 -13.55 -2.14 31.96
CA MET A 154 -14.48 -2.89 32.80
C MET A 154 -13.84 -3.28 34.14
N SER A 155 -12.57 -3.69 34.14
CA SER A 155 -11.85 -4.07 35.37
C SER A 155 -11.67 -2.90 36.34
N GLU A 156 -11.50 -1.68 35.82
CA GLU A 156 -11.38 -0.47 36.64
C GLU A 156 -12.74 0.01 37.18
N ALA A 157 -13.83 -0.28 36.47
CA ALA A 157 -15.18 0.15 36.83
C ALA A 157 -15.87 -0.75 37.89
N VAL A 158 -15.42 -1.99 38.05
CA VAL A 158 -16.03 -2.97 38.96
C VAL A 158 -15.56 -2.80 40.41
N ALA A 159 -16.52 -2.68 41.34
CA ALA A 159 -16.26 -2.59 42.78
C ALA A 159 -16.00 -3.96 43.44
N ASP A 160 -16.54 -5.04 42.87
CA ASP A 160 -16.38 -6.39 43.41
C ASP A 160 -14.94 -6.92 43.22
N PRO A 161 -14.25 -7.33 44.30
CA PRO A 161 -12.85 -7.72 44.24
C PRO A 161 -12.62 -9.06 43.51
N GLU A 162 -13.58 -9.98 43.51
CA GLU A 162 -13.43 -11.27 42.83
C GLU A 162 -13.63 -11.14 41.32
N LEU A 163 -14.66 -10.41 40.90
CA LEU A 163 -14.92 -10.11 39.50
C LEU A 163 -13.81 -9.25 38.89
N ARG A 164 -13.28 -8.27 39.64
CA ARG A 164 -12.12 -7.48 39.20
C ARG A 164 -10.89 -8.37 38.94
N LYS A 165 -10.66 -9.37 39.79
CA LYS A 165 -9.55 -10.32 39.61
C LYS A 165 -9.76 -11.21 38.36
N ALA A 166 -11.00 -11.62 38.10
CA ALA A 166 -11.35 -12.38 36.89
C ALA A 166 -11.14 -11.55 35.61
N LEU A 167 -11.58 -10.28 35.60
CA LEU A 167 -11.37 -9.36 34.49
C LEU A 167 -9.89 -9.06 34.25
N TYR A 168 -9.10 -8.91 35.31
CA TYR A 168 -7.64 -8.74 35.18
C TYR A 168 -6.99 -9.95 34.51
N ARG A 169 -7.34 -11.17 34.95
CA ARG A 169 -6.83 -12.41 34.34
C ARG A 169 -7.26 -12.57 32.87
N LEU A 170 -8.50 -12.18 32.56
CA LEU A 170 -8.98 -12.15 31.19
C LEU A 170 -8.17 -11.13 30.35
N SER A 171 -7.90 -9.94 30.88
CA SER A 171 -7.09 -8.91 30.21
C SER A 171 -5.67 -9.43 29.89
N GLU A 172 -5.04 -10.16 30.82
CA GLU A 172 -3.74 -10.80 30.58
C GLU A 172 -3.85 -11.85 29.46
N THR A 173 -4.91 -12.65 29.46
CA THR A 173 -5.17 -13.66 28.42
C THR A 173 -5.29 -13.01 27.03
N VAL A 174 -6.02 -11.90 26.91
CA VAL A 174 -6.15 -11.14 25.66
C VAL A 174 -4.81 -10.51 25.28
N LYS A 175 -4.10 -9.90 26.24
CA LYS A 175 -2.81 -9.22 26.03
C LYS A 175 -1.72 -10.15 25.51
N TYR A 176 -1.67 -11.39 25.99
CA TYR A 176 -0.68 -12.39 25.58
C TYR A 176 -1.16 -13.28 24.42
N SER A 177 -2.35 -13.08 23.90
CA SER A 177 -2.84 -13.80 22.71
C SER A 177 -2.26 -13.22 21.41
N ASP A 178 -2.11 -14.07 20.40
CA ASP A 178 -1.54 -13.69 19.10
C ASP A 178 -2.50 -12.71 18.39
N PRO A 179 -2.11 -11.45 18.11
CA PRO A 179 -2.99 -10.47 17.49
C PRO A 179 -3.30 -10.78 16.01
N ILE A 180 -2.67 -11.80 15.44
CA ILE A 180 -2.89 -12.22 14.06
C ILE A 180 -4.24 -12.93 13.96
N THR A 181 -5.00 -12.60 12.92
CA THR A 181 -6.28 -13.20 12.56
C THR A 181 -6.14 -13.94 11.22
N ASN A 182 -6.90 -15.02 11.06
CA ASN A 182 -7.06 -15.72 9.79
C ASN A 182 -8.47 -16.30 9.65
N GLU A 183 -8.81 -16.85 8.48
CA GLU A 183 -10.15 -17.41 8.23
C GLU A 183 -10.53 -18.53 9.22
N ALA A 184 -9.55 -19.32 9.69
CA ALA A 184 -9.81 -20.43 10.61
C ALA A 184 -10.31 -19.98 11.99
N VAL A 185 -10.06 -18.71 12.37
CA VAL A 185 -10.49 -18.12 13.65
C VAL A 185 -11.55 -17.04 13.54
N ALA A 186 -11.90 -16.59 12.34
CA ALA A 186 -12.89 -15.52 12.12
C ALA A 186 -14.23 -15.79 12.84
N GLY A 187 -14.71 -17.04 12.80
CA GLY A 187 -15.93 -17.44 13.50
C GLY A 187 -15.83 -17.39 15.03
N ILE A 188 -14.66 -17.71 15.60
CA ILE A 188 -14.44 -17.61 17.06
C ILE A 188 -14.33 -16.14 17.47
N GLU A 189 -13.66 -15.30 16.68
CA GLU A 189 -13.51 -13.88 16.99
C GLU A 189 -14.84 -13.13 17.00
N GLN A 190 -15.76 -13.45 16.09
CA GLN A 190 -17.11 -12.91 16.14
C GLN A 190 -17.85 -13.29 17.43
N ARG A 191 -17.70 -14.55 17.87
CA ARG A 191 -18.28 -15.02 19.14
C ARG A 191 -17.66 -14.31 20.33
N ILE A 192 -16.34 -14.14 20.36
CA ILE A 192 -15.63 -13.37 21.39
C ILE A 192 -16.18 -11.94 21.46
N LYS A 193 -16.30 -11.24 20.31
CA LYS A 193 -16.85 -9.86 20.27
C LYS A 193 -18.26 -9.77 20.85
N HIS A 194 -19.11 -10.75 20.53
CA HIS A 194 -20.47 -10.79 21.07
C HIS A 194 -20.45 -11.02 22.58
N LYS A 195 -19.60 -11.94 23.04
CA LYS A 195 -19.48 -12.34 24.44
C LYS A 195 -18.85 -11.26 25.33
N VAL A 196 -17.95 -10.43 24.78
CA VAL A 196 -17.43 -9.22 25.46
C VAL A 196 -18.53 -8.17 25.65
N LYS A 197 -19.46 -8.03 24.69
CA LYS A 197 -20.62 -7.13 24.88
C LYS A 197 -21.57 -7.66 25.95
N GLU A 198 -21.83 -8.96 25.94
CA GLU A 198 -22.60 -9.65 26.98
C GLU A 198 -21.99 -9.43 28.38
N LEU A 199 -20.67 -9.54 28.49
CA LEU A 199 -19.93 -9.24 29.72
C LEU A 199 -20.17 -7.80 30.20
N GLY A 200 -20.14 -6.83 29.29
CA GLY A 200 -20.45 -5.43 29.59
C GLY A 200 -21.85 -5.26 30.17
N PHE A 201 -22.86 -5.89 29.56
CA PHE A 201 -24.24 -5.85 30.06
C PHE A 201 -24.38 -6.49 31.45
N CYS A 202 -23.75 -7.65 31.69
CA CYS A 202 -23.77 -8.30 33.00
C CYS A 202 -23.13 -7.42 34.10
N ILE A 203 -22.11 -6.64 33.75
CA ILE A 203 -21.46 -5.71 34.69
C ILE A 203 -22.38 -4.50 34.96
N GLU A 204 -23.00 -3.92 33.93
CA GLU A 204 -23.94 -2.80 34.06
C GLU A 204 -25.18 -3.17 34.90
N ASP A 205 -25.72 -4.37 34.69
CA ASP A 205 -26.88 -4.90 35.43
C ASP A 205 -26.51 -5.49 36.81
N ASN A 206 -25.24 -5.36 37.23
CA ASN A 206 -24.71 -5.84 38.51
C ASN A 206 -24.91 -7.36 38.74
N GLN A 207 -24.91 -8.14 37.66
CA GLN A 207 -25.03 -9.61 37.66
C GLN A 207 -23.65 -10.26 37.80
N ILE A 208 -23.09 -10.21 39.00
CA ILE A 208 -21.70 -10.62 39.28
C ILE A 208 -21.44 -12.09 38.92
N ALA A 209 -22.39 -13.00 39.21
CA ALA A 209 -22.24 -14.42 38.92
C ALA A 209 -22.19 -14.72 37.41
N ASP A 210 -23.06 -14.07 36.64
CA ASP A 210 -23.12 -14.24 35.17
C ASP A 210 -21.90 -13.58 34.49
N ALA A 211 -21.43 -12.45 35.03
CA ALA A 211 -20.19 -11.81 34.58
C ALA A 211 -18.96 -12.70 34.83
N MET A 212 -18.86 -13.34 36.00
CA MET A 212 -17.79 -14.30 36.30
C MET A 212 -17.82 -15.52 35.37
N HIS A 213 -19.01 -16.06 35.09
CA HIS A 213 -19.17 -17.16 34.14
C HIS A 213 -18.70 -16.75 32.74
N THR A 214 -19.13 -15.57 32.28
CA THR A 214 -18.78 -15.01 30.98
C THR A 214 -17.27 -14.77 30.84
N CYS A 215 -16.59 -14.33 31.90
CA CYS A 215 -15.12 -14.22 31.92
C CYS A 215 -14.45 -15.57 31.67
N GLY A 216 -14.92 -16.63 32.33
CA GLY A 216 -14.39 -17.99 32.16
C GLY A 216 -14.60 -18.53 30.74
N GLU A 217 -15.77 -18.29 30.15
CA GLU A 217 -16.05 -18.67 28.76
C GLU A 217 -15.16 -17.92 27.77
N LEU A 218 -14.93 -16.62 27.99
CA LEU A 218 -14.03 -15.82 27.16
C LEU A 218 -12.58 -16.33 27.23
N GLU A 219 -12.06 -16.69 28.41
CA GLU A 219 -10.73 -17.29 28.52
C GLU A 219 -10.61 -18.58 27.69
N GLN A 220 -11.63 -19.45 27.73
CA GLN A 220 -11.64 -20.68 26.94
C GLN A 220 -11.69 -20.39 25.44
N MET A 221 -12.48 -19.40 25.01
CA MET A 221 -12.54 -18.99 23.60
C MET A 221 -11.20 -18.44 23.10
N TYR A 222 -10.48 -17.66 23.92
CA TYR A 222 -9.13 -17.19 23.57
C TYR A 222 -8.11 -18.33 23.49
N LEU A 223 -8.23 -19.33 24.36
CA LEU A 223 -7.39 -20.53 24.31
C LEU A 223 -7.68 -21.38 23.06
N GLU A 224 -8.95 -21.55 22.70
CA GLU A 224 -9.38 -22.21 21.47
C GLU A 224 -8.86 -21.47 20.23
N ARG A 225 -9.02 -20.14 20.20
CA ARG A 225 -8.49 -19.26 19.15
C ARG A 225 -6.99 -19.46 18.96
N ASN A 226 -6.21 -19.38 20.04
CA ASN A 226 -4.76 -19.52 19.98
C ASN A 226 -4.32 -20.91 19.50
N LYS A 227 -5.01 -21.98 19.91
CA LYS A 227 -4.74 -23.34 19.40
C LYS A 227 -5.04 -23.47 17.91
N ARG A 228 -6.14 -22.89 17.43
CA ARG A 228 -6.48 -22.89 15.99
C ARG A 228 -5.49 -22.08 15.17
N LEU A 229 -5.03 -20.93 15.67
CA LEU A 229 -3.95 -20.17 15.05
C LEU A 229 -2.66 -20.98 14.96
N ALA A 230 -2.30 -21.74 16.00
CA ALA A 230 -1.09 -22.56 15.98
C ALA A 230 -1.13 -23.69 14.93
N ILE A 231 -2.31 -24.25 14.63
CA ILE A 231 -2.49 -25.33 13.64
C ILE A 231 -2.56 -24.78 12.20
N SER A 232 -2.89 -23.51 12.04
CA SER A 232 -3.09 -22.85 10.73
C SER A 232 -1.91 -21.98 10.26
N LYS A 233 -0.78 -22.02 10.99
CA LYS A 233 0.51 -21.47 10.56
C LYS A 233 1.22 -22.42 9.61
#